data_AF-A0A0A9W809-F1
#
_entry.id   AF-A0A0A9W809-F1
#
_cell.length_a   1.000
_cell.length_b   1.000
_cell.length_c   1.000
_cell.angle_alpha   90.00
_cell.angle_beta   90.00
_cell.angle_gamma   90.00
#
_symmetry.space_group_name_H-M   'P 1'
#
loop_
_entity.id
_entity.type
_entity.pdbx_description
1 polymer ?
#
loop_
_entity_poly.entity_id
_entity_poly.type
_entity_poly.pdbx_seq_one_letter_code
_entity_poly.pdbx_strand_id
1 'polypeptide(L)'
;MNTTRMDELGLEPMINVLDRAGLPSSLPDEETAVTFSISKTLAKIQRVLSMDLLIQLSMAVDPKTNKTVMVVSPTLGSSSLPELVSSEERVAVNSREALGLRLAYMTGVMTTLQPNASVTELGTAALKILVVDSQVRSDIQKTDTDDAPTLMTFAELQDIMDNANSTGTPKQRFDWMEFLTVLLEGLNKHVSVNDTVYVSSPDYFALLAQRLHRTRPETYQRYLWWFLVTSMVPHSTEELRSLKDDLYEALFRRSRQTRATKCVKYVKSFFNMAIGYKFASMDNLEKTTAKVKSMLRDITDSFERLVDSLQWMDTVTKRNAAKKARAINSFVGYPEWLLVPGQLEDLYKDMEVIDGQFLLSMVSLKGVEVKGILNTMGEPPINDTKGWVADPLDVNAFYGRGSNAIDLSIMELSGPF
;
A
#
# COMPACT_ATOMS: atom_id res chain seq x y z
N MET A 1 3.87 -7.91 21.79
CA MET A 1 3.25 -9.05 22.51
C MET A 1 2.34 -8.61 23.66
N ASN A 2 2.74 -7.62 24.48
CA ASN A 2 1.97 -7.14 25.64
C ASN A 2 0.60 -6.53 25.24
N THR A 3 -0.48 -7.31 25.38
CA THR A 3 -1.85 -6.85 25.11
C THR A 3 -2.43 -6.06 26.29
N THR A 4 -2.04 -6.37 27.53
CA THR A 4 -2.45 -5.62 28.72
C THR A 4 -2.16 -4.13 28.57
N ARG A 5 -0.95 -3.79 28.09
CA ARG A 5 -0.61 -2.38 27.84
C ARG A 5 -1.45 -1.74 26.73
N MET A 6 -1.80 -2.49 25.68
CA MET A 6 -2.67 -1.99 24.61
C MET A 6 -4.08 -1.71 25.15
N ASP A 7 -4.57 -2.54 26.06
CA ASP A 7 -5.89 -2.40 26.66
C ASP A 7 -5.92 -1.27 27.70
N GLU A 8 -4.83 -1.05 28.46
CA GLU A 8 -4.65 0.11 29.36
C GLU A 8 -4.68 1.45 28.61
N LEU A 9 -4.12 1.51 27.41
CA LEU A 9 -4.12 2.72 26.57
C LEU A 9 -5.49 3.02 25.95
N GLY A 10 -6.39 2.03 25.92
CA GLY A 10 -7.73 2.18 25.36
C GLY A 10 -7.72 2.69 23.91
N LEU A 11 -8.53 3.72 23.65
CA LEU A 11 -8.68 4.32 22.32
C LEU A 11 -7.74 5.51 22.06
N GLU A 12 -6.96 5.95 23.06
CA GLU A 12 -6.09 7.13 22.94
C GLU A 12 -5.15 7.05 21.74
N PRO A 13 -4.45 5.92 21.46
CA PRO A 13 -3.60 5.82 20.28
C PRO A 13 -4.35 5.99 18.95
N MET A 14 -5.59 5.48 18.85
CA MET A 14 -6.40 5.63 17.64
C MET A 14 -6.84 7.08 17.45
N ILE A 15 -7.25 7.75 18.53
CA ILE A 15 -7.65 9.16 18.51
C ILE A 15 -6.47 10.03 18.07
N ASN A 16 -5.25 9.76 18.55
CA ASN A 16 -4.05 10.46 18.11
C ASN A 16 -3.83 10.33 16.59
N VAL A 17 -4.00 9.13 16.04
CA VAL A 17 -3.83 8.91 14.59
C VAL A 17 -4.93 9.61 13.78
N LEU A 18 -6.18 9.60 14.26
CA LEU A 18 -7.30 10.33 13.63
C LEU A 18 -7.03 11.84 13.60
N ASP A 19 -6.56 12.42 14.70
CA ASP A 19 -6.21 13.84 14.79
C ASP A 19 -5.08 14.21 13.82
N ARG A 20 -4.02 13.39 13.75
CA ARG A 20 -2.93 13.56 12.77
C ARG A 20 -3.43 13.51 11.32
N ALA A 21 -4.45 12.69 11.04
CA ALA A 21 -5.11 12.61 9.74
C ALA A 21 -6.11 13.76 9.48
N GLY A 22 -6.42 14.59 10.48
CA GLY A 22 -7.43 15.63 10.39
C GLY A 22 -8.86 15.09 10.35
N LEU A 23 -9.10 13.97 11.04
CA LEU A 23 -10.39 13.30 11.15
C LEU A 23 -10.88 13.32 12.61
N PRO A 24 -12.20 13.39 12.84
CA PRO A 24 -12.76 13.40 14.19
C PRO A 24 -12.58 12.04 14.89
N SER A 25 -12.60 12.04 16.21
CA SER A 25 -12.58 10.82 17.04
C SER A 25 -13.90 10.03 16.94
N SER A 26 -15.02 10.73 16.75
CA SER A 26 -16.33 10.15 16.49
C SER A 26 -16.60 10.00 14.98
N LEU A 27 -17.70 9.33 14.66
CA LEU A 27 -18.16 9.10 13.30
C LEU A 27 -18.52 10.47 12.70
N PRO A 28 -17.95 10.85 11.54
CA PRO A 28 -18.21 12.15 10.94
C PRO A 28 -19.69 12.39 10.66
N ASP A 29 -20.08 13.66 10.69
CA ASP A 29 -21.43 14.19 10.54
C ASP A 29 -21.41 15.51 9.75
N GLU A 30 -22.56 16.17 9.62
CA GLU A 30 -22.66 17.40 8.82
C GLU A 30 -21.85 18.57 9.42
N GLU A 31 -21.63 18.60 10.74
CA GLU A 31 -20.87 19.65 11.41
C GLU A 31 -19.37 19.50 11.16
N THR A 32 -18.85 18.28 11.38
CA THR A 32 -17.44 17.94 11.11
C THR A 32 -17.08 18.05 9.63
N ALA A 33 -18.07 17.96 8.73
CA ALA A 33 -17.91 18.12 7.30
C ALA A 33 -17.73 19.58 6.84
N VAL A 34 -18.05 20.57 7.67
CA VAL A 34 -17.92 22.00 7.31
C VAL A 34 -16.46 22.39 7.04
N THR A 35 -15.53 21.83 7.82
CA THR A 35 -14.09 22.11 7.69
C THR A 35 -13.33 21.03 6.90
N PHE A 36 -14.05 20.08 6.29
CA PHE A 36 -13.46 18.92 5.63
C PHE A 36 -12.97 19.27 4.23
N SER A 37 -11.65 19.16 4.02
CA SER A 37 -11.05 19.08 2.68
C SER A 37 -10.61 17.63 2.41
N ILE A 38 -11.15 17.03 1.34
CA ILE A 38 -10.78 15.68 0.93
C ILE A 38 -9.31 15.61 0.50
N SER A 39 -8.81 16.63 -0.21
CA SER A 39 -7.42 16.71 -0.64
C SER A 39 -6.47 16.72 0.55
N LYS A 40 -6.72 17.60 1.52
CA LYS A 40 -5.91 17.69 2.73
C LYS A 40 -5.95 16.42 3.57
N THR A 41 -7.13 15.83 3.77
CA THR A 41 -7.28 14.62 4.57
C THR A 41 -6.62 13.42 3.90
N LEU A 42 -6.79 13.23 2.58
CA LEU A 42 -6.12 12.15 1.85
C LEU A 42 -4.58 12.28 1.94
N ALA A 43 -4.05 13.49 1.74
CA ALA A 43 -2.61 13.73 1.87
C ALA A 43 -2.09 13.40 3.27
N LYS A 44 -2.83 13.79 4.32
CA LYS A 44 -2.47 13.44 5.69
C LYS A 44 -2.54 11.95 5.98
N ILE A 45 -3.58 11.25 5.52
CA ILE A 45 -3.72 9.79 5.68
C ILE A 45 -2.53 9.09 5.02
N GLN A 46 -2.18 9.48 3.80
CA GLN A 46 -1.04 8.91 3.09
C GLN A 46 0.27 9.20 3.82
N ARG A 47 0.48 10.43 4.31
CA ARG A 47 1.68 10.81 5.07
C ARG A 47 1.83 10.07 6.40
N VAL A 48 0.72 9.87 7.12
CA VAL A 48 0.73 9.30 8.48
C VAL A 48 0.81 7.78 8.45
N LEU A 49 0.14 7.13 7.50
CA LEU A 49 -0.01 5.67 7.50
C LEU A 49 0.46 5.00 6.21
N SER A 50 0.91 5.71 5.19
CA SER A 50 1.14 5.14 3.85
C SER A 50 -0.11 4.48 3.27
N MET A 51 -1.30 4.99 3.62
CA MET A 51 -2.56 4.43 3.16
C MET A 51 -3.08 5.20 1.95
N ASP A 52 -3.25 4.49 0.86
CA ASP A 52 -3.86 5.00 -0.36
C ASP A 52 -5.37 4.78 -0.30
N LEU A 53 -6.14 5.87 -0.37
CA LEU A 53 -7.62 5.83 -0.41
C LEU A 53 -8.09 6.70 -1.58
N LEU A 54 -8.91 6.15 -2.47
CA LEU A 54 -9.37 6.77 -3.73
C LEU A 54 -8.24 7.06 -4.74
N ILE A 55 -7.09 7.52 -4.27
CA ILE A 55 -5.92 7.87 -5.07
C ILE A 55 -4.72 7.13 -4.50
N GLN A 56 -3.96 6.49 -5.39
CA GLN A 56 -2.66 5.93 -5.09
C GLN A 56 -1.58 6.79 -5.73
N LEU A 57 -0.54 7.11 -4.95
CA LEU A 57 0.66 7.77 -5.45
C LEU A 57 1.83 6.82 -5.29
N SER A 58 2.53 6.60 -6.38
CA SER A 58 3.75 5.80 -6.42
C SER A 58 4.84 6.55 -7.16
N MET A 59 6.05 6.01 -7.10
CA MET A 59 7.24 6.57 -7.73
C MET A 59 7.73 5.60 -8.80
N ALA A 60 8.02 6.12 -9.99
CA ALA A 60 8.60 5.34 -11.10
C ALA A 60 9.81 6.06 -11.67
N VAL A 61 10.68 5.34 -12.38
CA VAL A 61 11.81 5.93 -13.10
C VAL A 61 11.33 6.38 -14.48
N ASP A 62 11.48 7.67 -14.77
CA ASP A 62 11.21 8.22 -16.10
C ASP A 62 12.27 7.70 -17.10
N PRO A 63 11.85 7.00 -18.17
CA PRO A 63 12.78 6.43 -19.14
C PRO A 63 13.56 7.48 -19.96
N LYS A 64 13.09 8.74 -20.00
CA LYS A 64 13.73 9.84 -20.73
C LYS A 64 14.75 10.57 -19.89
N THR A 65 14.41 10.86 -18.63
CA THR A 65 15.25 11.68 -17.74
C THR A 65 16.11 10.84 -16.77
N ASN A 66 15.79 9.55 -16.63
CA ASN A 66 16.38 8.65 -15.63
C ASN A 66 16.27 9.19 -14.19
N LYS A 67 15.22 9.97 -13.92
CA LYS A 67 14.86 10.49 -12.61
C LYS A 67 13.57 9.86 -12.14
N THR A 68 13.40 9.78 -10.84
CA THR A 68 12.15 9.33 -10.25
C THR A 68 11.06 10.40 -10.41
N VAL A 69 9.92 9.99 -10.94
CA VAL A 69 8.73 10.80 -11.20
C VAL A 69 7.51 10.19 -10.53
N MET A 70 6.52 11.01 -10.20
CA MET A 70 5.28 10.53 -9.62
C MET A 70 4.44 9.79 -10.66
N VAL A 71 3.81 8.71 -10.20
CA VAL A 71 2.72 8.02 -10.88
C VAL A 71 1.49 8.07 -9.99
N VAL A 72 0.39 8.51 -10.56
CA VAL A 72 -0.91 8.59 -9.92
C VAL A 72 -1.82 7.54 -10.54
N SER A 73 -2.47 6.73 -9.70
CA SER A 73 -3.33 5.64 -10.15
C SER A 73 -4.56 5.49 -9.25
N PRO A 74 -5.61 4.79 -9.72
CA PRO A 74 -6.65 4.32 -8.81
C PRO A 74 -6.08 3.36 -7.76
N THR A 75 -6.69 3.31 -6.58
CA THR A 75 -6.20 2.45 -5.49
C THR A 75 -6.40 0.96 -5.77
N LEU A 76 -5.32 0.18 -5.69
CA LEU A 76 -5.36 -1.28 -5.87
C LEU A 76 -5.56 -2.07 -4.55
N GLY A 77 -5.44 -1.43 -3.38
CA GLY A 77 -5.58 -2.05 -2.06
C GLY A 77 -5.88 -1.02 -0.98
N SER A 78 -6.40 -1.47 0.18
CA SER A 78 -7.03 -0.58 1.18
C SER A 78 -6.39 -0.56 2.57
N SER A 79 -5.32 -1.33 2.83
CA SER A 79 -4.75 -1.41 4.17
C SER A 79 -3.24 -1.24 4.14
N SER A 80 -2.76 -0.25 4.87
CA SER A 80 -1.34 0.06 4.98
C SER A 80 -0.69 -0.54 6.22
N LEU A 81 -1.50 -1.01 7.17
CA LEU A 81 -1.04 -1.73 8.36
C LEU A 81 -1.18 -3.24 8.15
N PRO A 82 -0.30 -4.05 8.76
CA PRO A 82 -0.34 -5.50 8.57
C PRO A 82 -1.69 -6.12 8.97
N GLU A 83 -2.36 -6.75 8.00
CA GLU A 83 -3.65 -7.42 8.21
C GLU A 83 -3.51 -8.92 8.53
N LEU A 84 -4.62 -9.51 8.98
CA LEU A 84 -4.72 -10.95 9.25
C LEU A 84 -4.85 -11.78 7.97
N VAL A 85 -5.45 -11.20 6.94
CA VAL A 85 -5.79 -11.81 5.65
C VAL A 85 -4.64 -11.61 4.68
N SER A 86 -4.19 -12.68 4.02
CA SER A 86 -3.32 -12.53 2.85
C SER A 86 -4.17 -12.29 1.61
N SER A 87 -3.61 -11.61 0.61
CA SER A 87 -4.27 -11.36 -0.68
C SER A 87 -4.72 -12.64 -1.41
N GLU A 88 -4.19 -13.80 -1.04
CA GLU A 88 -4.48 -15.10 -1.66
C GLU A 88 -5.66 -15.83 -1.02
N GLU A 89 -6.10 -15.40 0.16
CA GLU A 89 -7.18 -16.07 0.88
C GLU A 89 -8.54 -15.80 0.23
N ARG A 90 -9.21 -16.89 -0.19
CA ARG A 90 -10.55 -16.82 -0.78
C ARG A 90 -11.60 -16.85 0.31
N VAL A 91 -12.54 -15.89 0.24
CA VAL A 91 -13.72 -15.86 1.11
C VAL A 91 -14.50 -17.16 0.92
N ALA A 92 -14.78 -17.85 2.02
CA ALA A 92 -15.40 -19.19 2.04
C ALA A 92 -16.93 -19.14 2.10
N VAL A 93 -17.51 -17.94 2.16
CA VAL A 93 -18.96 -17.70 2.21
C VAL A 93 -19.45 -17.00 0.94
N ASN A 94 -20.75 -17.11 0.67
CA ASN A 94 -21.36 -16.42 -0.47
C ASN A 94 -21.40 -14.89 -0.26
N SER A 95 -21.59 -14.13 -1.34
CA SER A 95 -21.54 -12.66 -1.31
C SER A 95 -22.57 -12.01 -0.37
N ARG A 96 -23.76 -12.62 -0.21
CA ARG A 96 -24.82 -12.09 0.68
C ARG A 96 -24.43 -12.26 2.15
N GLU A 97 -23.91 -13.43 2.50
CA GLU A 97 -23.41 -13.71 3.86
C GLU A 97 -22.19 -12.85 4.16
N ALA A 98 -21.24 -12.73 3.23
CA ALA A 98 -20.07 -11.86 3.38
C ALA A 98 -20.47 -10.39 3.64
N LEU A 99 -21.49 -9.88 2.94
CA LEU A 99 -22.01 -8.54 3.14
C LEU A 99 -22.63 -8.37 4.54
N GLY A 100 -23.43 -9.35 4.99
CA GLY A 100 -24.02 -9.35 6.33
C GLY A 100 -22.95 -9.35 7.43
N LEU A 101 -21.92 -10.19 7.30
CA LEU A 101 -20.79 -10.25 8.23
C LEU A 101 -20.02 -8.92 8.28
N ARG A 102 -19.75 -8.30 7.12
CA ARG A 102 -19.09 -6.99 7.05
C ARG A 102 -19.93 -5.89 7.72
N LEU A 103 -21.24 -5.85 7.47
CA LEU A 103 -22.14 -4.90 8.11
C LEU A 103 -22.18 -5.07 9.63
N ALA A 104 -22.23 -6.32 10.11
CA ALA A 104 -22.20 -6.62 11.54
C ALA A 104 -20.88 -6.16 12.18
N TYR A 105 -19.75 -6.44 11.52
CA TYR A 105 -18.43 -5.97 11.96
C TYR A 105 -18.34 -4.44 12.01
N MET A 106 -18.75 -3.75 10.92
CA MET A 106 -18.74 -2.30 10.85
C MET A 106 -19.57 -1.67 11.97
N THR A 107 -20.78 -2.16 12.16
CA THR A 107 -21.69 -1.67 13.19
C THR A 107 -21.13 -1.94 14.59
N GLY A 108 -20.55 -3.12 14.82
CA GLY A 108 -19.91 -3.47 16.09
C GLY A 108 -18.75 -2.51 16.42
N VAL A 109 -17.84 -2.28 15.48
CA VAL A 109 -16.71 -1.35 15.67
C VAL A 109 -17.21 0.06 15.96
N MET A 110 -18.19 0.55 15.19
CA MET A 110 -18.74 1.90 15.41
C MET A 110 -19.45 2.01 16.77
N THR A 111 -20.11 0.94 17.23
CA THR A 111 -20.78 0.90 18.53
C THR A 111 -19.77 0.93 19.68
N THR A 112 -18.67 0.17 19.58
CA THR A 112 -17.57 0.23 20.56
C THR A 112 -16.93 1.61 20.63
N LEU A 113 -16.81 2.32 19.50
CA LEU A 113 -16.26 3.68 19.47
C LEU A 113 -17.25 4.74 19.96
N GLN A 114 -18.56 4.49 19.84
CA GLN A 114 -19.64 5.40 20.23
C GLN A 114 -20.76 4.64 20.96
N PRO A 115 -20.55 4.26 22.24
CA PRO A 115 -21.49 3.43 22.98
C PRO A 115 -22.86 4.10 23.19
N ASN A 116 -22.93 5.43 23.08
CA ASN A 116 -24.15 6.22 23.27
C ASN A 116 -24.96 6.44 21.97
N ALA A 117 -24.44 6.03 20.81
CA ALA A 117 -25.11 6.23 19.53
C ALA A 117 -26.13 5.12 19.23
N SER A 118 -27.15 5.44 18.41
CA SER A 118 -28.16 4.47 18.00
C SER A 118 -27.57 3.43 17.04
N VAL A 119 -27.66 2.14 17.40
CA VAL A 119 -27.18 1.02 16.57
C VAL A 119 -27.79 1.05 15.16
N THR A 120 -29.04 1.48 15.02
CA THR A 120 -29.73 1.60 13.72
C THR A 120 -29.11 2.69 12.85
N GLU A 121 -28.71 3.82 13.44
CA GLU A 121 -28.05 4.92 12.73
C GLU A 121 -26.64 4.51 12.30
N LEU A 122 -25.90 3.83 13.17
CA LEU A 122 -24.58 3.27 12.87
C LEU A 122 -24.64 2.23 11.74
N GLY A 123 -25.64 1.33 11.77
CA GLY A 123 -25.86 0.37 10.69
C GLY A 123 -26.19 1.04 9.35
N THR A 124 -26.95 2.14 9.39
CA THR A 124 -27.24 2.95 8.20
C THR A 124 -25.98 3.64 7.66
N ALA A 125 -25.13 4.18 8.54
CA ALA A 125 -23.86 4.76 8.16
C ALA A 125 -22.91 3.73 7.54
N ALA A 126 -22.80 2.54 8.15
CA ALA A 126 -22.02 1.43 7.62
C ALA A 126 -22.47 1.03 6.20
N LEU A 127 -23.79 0.93 5.97
CA LEU A 127 -24.32 0.63 4.65
C LEU A 127 -23.96 1.72 3.62
N LYS A 128 -24.10 3.01 3.98
CA LYS A 128 -23.70 4.12 3.09
C LYS A 128 -22.22 4.05 2.70
N ILE A 129 -21.34 3.72 3.64
CA ILE A 129 -19.90 3.58 3.40
C ILE A 129 -19.62 2.41 2.43
N LEU A 130 -20.30 1.26 2.60
CA LEU A 130 -20.17 0.14 1.67
C LEU A 130 -20.69 0.46 0.26
N VAL A 131 -21.74 1.27 0.15
CA VAL A 131 -22.22 1.75 -1.15
C VAL A 131 -21.16 2.60 -1.83
N VAL A 132 -20.50 3.52 -1.12
CA VAL A 132 -19.40 4.32 -1.66
C VAL A 132 -18.23 3.44 -2.07
N ASP A 133 -17.83 2.47 -1.24
CA ASP A 133 -16.74 1.53 -1.57
C ASP A 133 -17.05 0.72 -2.83
N SER A 134 -18.26 0.17 -2.93
CA SER A 134 -18.70 -0.58 -4.11
C SER A 134 -18.73 0.30 -5.37
N GLN A 135 -19.12 1.57 -5.23
CA GLN A 135 -19.17 2.54 -6.31
C GLN A 135 -17.78 2.91 -6.82
N VAL A 136 -16.82 3.11 -5.92
CA VAL A 136 -15.41 3.39 -6.27
C VAL A 136 -14.80 2.17 -6.96
N ARG A 137 -14.96 0.97 -6.40
CA ARG A 137 -14.48 -0.27 -7.01
C ARG A 137 -15.06 -0.52 -8.41
N SER A 138 -16.35 -0.21 -8.58
CA SER A 138 -17.00 -0.34 -9.89
C SER A 138 -16.42 0.64 -10.91
N ASP A 139 -15.99 1.84 -10.51
CA ASP A 139 -15.36 2.78 -11.44
C ASP A 139 -13.97 2.32 -11.85
N ILE A 140 -13.18 1.82 -10.90
CA ILE A 140 -11.86 1.22 -11.18
C ILE A 140 -11.99 0.08 -12.19
N GLN A 141 -12.98 -0.80 -12.01
CA GLN A 141 -13.21 -1.94 -12.92
C GLN A 141 -13.69 -1.53 -14.32
N LYS A 142 -14.31 -0.36 -14.48
CA LYS A 142 -14.76 0.15 -15.78
C LYS A 142 -13.62 0.78 -16.58
N THR A 143 -12.58 1.24 -15.89
CA THR A 143 -11.42 1.85 -16.52
C THR A 143 -10.37 0.79 -16.81
N ASP A 144 -9.72 0.90 -17.96
CA ASP A 144 -8.60 0.02 -18.29
C ASP A 144 -7.39 0.41 -17.43
N THR A 145 -6.99 -0.47 -16.51
CA THR A 145 -5.80 -0.29 -15.66
C THR A 145 -4.54 -0.90 -16.26
N ASP A 146 -4.67 -1.66 -17.35
CA ASP A 146 -3.55 -2.33 -18.02
C ASP A 146 -2.88 -1.43 -19.07
N ASP A 147 -3.54 -0.33 -19.44
CA ASP A 147 -2.97 0.71 -20.31
C ASP A 147 -1.74 1.39 -19.69
N ALA A 148 -0.81 1.78 -20.56
CA ALA A 148 0.36 2.53 -20.15
C ALA A 148 -0.07 3.88 -19.54
N PRO A 149 0.53 4.30 -18.40
CA PRO A 149 0.22 5.59 -17.80
C PRO A 149 0.42 6.75 -18.79
N THR A 150 -0.52 7.69 -18.81
CA THR A 150 -0.46 8.86 -19.68
C THR A 150 0.37 9.96 -19.01
N LEU A 151 1.37 10.48 -19.71
CA LEU A 151 2.15 11.62 -19.23
C LEU A 151 1.37 12.92 -19.46
N MET A 152 1.12 13.67 -18.39
CA MET A 152 0.45 14.97 -18.41
C MET A 152 0.96 15.85 -17.27
N THR A 153 0.50 17.09 -17.18
CA THR A 153 0.75 17.99 -16.06
C THR A 153 -0.32 17.86 -14.98
N PHE A 154 -0.02 18.29 -13.74
CA PHE A 154 -1.05 18.39 -12.71
C PHE A 154 -2.18 19.36 -13.10
N ALA A 155 -1.88 20.40 -13.87
CA ALA A 155 -2.88 21.31 -14.43
C ALA A 155 -3.85 20.58 -15.37
N GLU A 156 -3.34 19.77 -16.30
CA GLU A 156 -4.16 18.98 -17.21
C GLU A 156 -5.00 17.93 -16.45
N LEU A 157 -4.44 17.29 -15.42
CA LEU A 157 -5.18 16.36 -14.57
C LEU A 157 -6.28 17.07 -13.77
N GLN A 158 -5.99 18.26 -13.25
CA GLN A 158 -6.98 19.10 -12.57
C GLN A 158 -8.10 19.51 -13.54
N ASP A 159 -7.77 19.89 -14.78
CA ASP A 159 -8.75 20.20 -15.82
C ASP A 159 -9.63 19.01 -16.17
N ILE A 160 -9.10 17.79 -16.22
CA ILE A 160 -9.89 16.56 -16.43
C ILE A 160 -10.93 16.39 -15.32
N MET A 161 -10.52 16.61 -14.06
CA MET A 161 -11.43 16.49 -12.91
C MET A 161 -12.46 17.62 -12.88
N ASP A 162 -12.06 18.87 -13.12
CA ASP A 162 -12.93 20.03 -13.06
C ASP A 162 -13.95 20.10 -14.21
N ASN A 163 -13.58 19.57 -15.39
CA ASN A 163 -14.46 19.51 -16.56
C ASN A 163 -15.29 18.21 -16.63
N ALA A 164 -15.20 17.34 -15.62
CA ALA A 164 -15.93 16.08 -15.62
C ALA A 164 -17.45 16.34 -15.58
N ASN A 165 -18.16 15.94 -16.65
CA ASN A 165 -19.59 16.18 -16.92
C ASN A 165 -20.50 16.21 -15.67
N SER A 166 -20.61 17.40 -15.07
CA SER A 166 -21.33 17.64 -13.82
C SER A 166 -22.08 18.97 -13.90
N THR A 167 -23.37 18.95 -13.59
CA THR A 167 -24.22 20.14 -13.59
C THR A 167 -24.36 20.70 -12.17
N GLY A 168 -24.45 22.03 -12.04
CA GLY A 168 -24.62 22.73 -10.77
C GLY A 168 -23.32 23.03 -10.02
N THR A 169 -23.42 23.56 -8.80
CA THR A 169 -22.27 23.87 -7.95
C THR A 169 -21.74 22.59 -7.28
N PRO A 170 -20.43 22.28 -7.37
CA PRO A 170 -19.85 21.11 -6.72
C PRO A 170 -20.04 21.16 -5.22
N LYS A 171 -20.46 20.03 -4.64
CA LYS A 171 -20.45 19.85 -3.19
C LYS A 171 -19.04 19.74 -2.63
N GLN A 172 -18.13 19.17 -3.41
CA GLN A 172 -16.72 19.02 -3.07
C GLN A 172 -15.88 18.99 -4.35
N ARG A 173 -14.64 19.50 -4.25
CA ARG A 173 -13.62 19.38 -5.29
C ARG A 173 -12.36 18.76 -4.70
N PHE A 174 -11.60 18.08 -5.55
CA PHE A 174 -10.24 17.66 -5.22
C PHE A 174 -9.28 18.68 -5.84
N ASP A 175 -8.47 19.28 -4.98
CA ASP A 175 -7.37 20.17 -5.33
C ASP A 175 -6.04 19.40 -5.24
N TRP A 176 -5.38 19.21 -6.39
CA TRP A 176 -4.09 18.53 -6.47
C TRP A 176 -2.98 19.30 -5.76
N MET A 177 -2.98 20.63 -5.81
CA MET A 177 -1.94 21.44 -5.20
C MET A 177 -2.06 21.46 -3.68
N GLU A 178 -3.29 21.51 -3.15
CA GLU A 178 -3.51 21.33 -1.71
C GLU A 178 -3.02 19.95 -1.25
N PHE A 179 -3.38 18.90 -1.99
CA PHE A 179 -2.95 17.53 -1.69
C PHE A 179 -1.42 17.41 -1.65
N LEU A 180 -0.74 17.86 -2.71
CA LEU A 180 0.72 17.75 -2.83
C LEU A 180 1.47 18.61 -1.82
N THR A 181 0.97 19.83 -1.54
CA THR A 181 1.57 20.73 -0.54
C THR A 181 1.52 20.10 0.85
N VAL A 182 0.40 19.47 1.21
CA VAL A 182 0.24 18.82 2.52
C VAL A 182 1.03 17.51 2.58
N LEU A 183 1.09 16.74 1.49
CA LEU A 183 1.83 15.49 1.43
C LEU A 183 3.34 15.72 1.58
N LEU A 184 3.86 16.77 0.94
CA LEU A 184 5.29 17.13 0.94
C LEU A 184 5.69 18.07 2.08
N GLU A 185 4.77 18.47 2.94
CA GLU A 185 5.07 19.34 4.08
C GLU A 185 6.14 18.72 4.99
N GLY A 186 7.20 19.50 5.25
CA GLY A 186 8.38 19.06 6.00
C GLY A 186 9.50 18.46 5.13
N LEU A 187 9.29 18.35 3.82
CA LEU A 187 10.31 17.96 2.84
C LEU A 187 10.80 19.20 2.08
N ASN A 188 12.09 19.19 1.71
CA ASN A 188 12.65 20.21 0.79
C ASN A 188 12.34 19.84 -0.66
N LYS A 189 11.06 19.64 -0.96
CA LYS A 189 10.54 19.23 -2.26
C LYS A 189 9.37 20.15 -2.61
N HIS A 190 9.40 20.70 -3.82
CA HIS A 190 8.36 21.58 -4.33
C HIS A 190 7.80 21.00 -5.61
N VAL A 191 6.47 21.04 -5.73
CA VAL A 191 5.75 20.65 -6.94
C VAL A 191 4.93 21.84 -7.40
N SER A 192 4.84 22.02 -8.70
CA SER A 192 4.05 23.03 -9.39
C SER A 192 2.94 22.36 -10.21
N VAL A 193 1.90 23.13 -10.53
CA VAL A 193 0.82 22.71 -11.45
C VAL A 193 1.34 22.30 -12.82
N ASN A 194 2.48 22.85 -13.25
CA ASN A 194 3.08 22.56 -14.55
C ASN A 194 4.04 21.37 -14.53
N ASP A 195 4.28 20.77 -13.36
CA ASP A 195 5.12 19.58 -13.29
C ASP A 195 4.40 18.38 -13.87
N THR A 196 5.17 17.51 -14.51
CA THR A 196 4.65 16.33 -15.19
C THR A 196 4.43 15.18 -14.22
N VAL A 197 3.35 14.45 -14.43
CA VAL A 197 2.93 13.26 -13.69
C VAL A 197 2.46 12.19 -14.68
N TYR A 198 2.76 10.93 -14.38
CA TYR A 198 2.20 9.80 -15.09
C TYR A 198 0.87 9.42 -14.45
N VAL A 199 -0.21 9.37 -15.24
CA VAL A 199 -1.55 9.07 -14.74
C VAL A 199 -2.04 7.76 -15.34
N SER A 200 -2.23 6.76 -14.50
CA SER A 200 -2.91 5.52 -14.88
C SER A 200 -4.42 5.75 -14.90
N SER A 201 -5.08 5.33 -15.97
CA SER A 201 -6.55 5.42 -16.12
C SER A 201 -7.12 6.84 -15.86
N PRO A 202 -6.77 7.87 -16.65
CA PRO A 202 -7.27 9.24 -16.44
C PRO A 202 -8.80 9.38 -16.31
N ASP A 203 -9.55 8.53 -17.01
CA ASP A 203 -11.03 8.47 -16.93
C ASP A 203 -11.55 8.16 -15.51
N TYR A 204 -10.77 7.44 -14.69
CA TYR A 204 -11.11 7.17 -13.31
C TYR A 204 -11.20 8.47 -12.50
N PHE A 205 -10.27 9.41 -12.73
CA PHE A 205 -10.25 10.69 -12.03
C PHE A 205 -11.43 11.57 -12.44
N ALA A 206 -11.88 11.49 -13.70
CA ALA A 206 -13.11 12.12 -14.13
C ALA A 206 -14.35 11.51 -13.44
N LEU A 207 -14.42 10.18 -13.30
CA LEU A 207 -15.51 9.51 -12.57
C LEU A 207 -15.51 9.87 -11.08
N LEU A 208 -14.33 9.89 -10.45
CA LEU A 208 -14.15 10.29 -9.06
C LEU A 208 -14.63 11.74 -8.86
N ALA A 209 -14.24 12.66 -9.74
CA ALA A 209 -14.67 14.05 -9.68
C ALA A 209 -16.20 14.19 -9.79
N GLN A 210 -16.85 13.43 -10.69
CA GLN A 210 -18.32 13.42 -10.79
C GLN A 210 -19.00 12.96 -9.50
N ARG A 211 -18.41 11.97 -8.78
CA ARG A 211 -18.95 11.52 -7.50
C ARG A 211 -18.77 12.57 -6.41
N LEU A 212 -17.59 13.16 -6.30
CA LEU A 212 -17.30 14.23 -5.34
C LEU A 212 -18.21 15.44 -5.56
N HIS A 213 -18.51 15.78 -6.82
CA HIS A 213 -19.41 16.86 -7.17
C HIS A 213 -20.83 16.65 -6.63
N ARG A 214 -21.37 15.43 -6.72
CA ARG A 214 -22.77 15.09 -6.41
C ARG A 214 -23.01 14.66 -4.97
N THR A 215 -21.96 14.29 -4.25
CA THR A 215 -22.06 13.66 -2.93
C THR A 215 -21.79 14.67 -1.82
N ARG A 216 -22.47 14.56 -0.67
CA ARG A 216 -22.22 15.44 0.47
C ARG A 216 -20.81 15.18 1.03
N PRO A 217 -20.06 16.21 1.49
CA PRO A 217 -18.71 16.03 2.00
C PRO A 217 -18.63 15.04 3.18
N GLU A 218 -19.62 15.08 4.07
CA GLU A 218 -19.81 14.14 5.18
C GLU A 218 -19.74 12.66 4.77
N THR A 219 -20.27 12.30 3.60
CA THR A 219 -20.26 10.91 3.12
C THR A 219 -18.85 10.42 2.81
N TYR A 220 -18.02 11.25 2.17
CA TYR A 220 -16.62 10.91 1.90
C TYR A 220 -15.74 11.04 3.15
N GLN A 221 -16.05 11.97 4.05
CA GLN A 221 -15.39 12.04 5.36
C GLN A 221 -15.61 10.76 6.17
N ARG A 222 -16.86 10.25 6.24
CA ARG A 222 -17.18 8.95 6.86
C ARG A 222 -16.47 7.78 6.18
N TYR A 223 -16.37 7.81 4.85
CA TYR A 223 -15.64 6.79 4.08
C TYR A 223 -14.16 6.76 4.50
N LEU A 224 -13.46 7.90 4.45
CA LEU A 224 -12.05 7.98 4.84
C LEU A 224 -11.84 7.62 6.32
N TRP A 225 -12.72 8.10 7.20
CA TRP A 225 -12.70 7.76 8.61
C TRP A 225 -12.80 6.27 8.86
N TRP A 226 -13.73 5.58 8.19
CA TRP A 226 -13.91 4.15 8.37
C TRP A 226 -12.69 3.34 7.94
N PHE A 227 -12.12 3.66 6.78
CA PHE A 227 -10.94 2.93 6.29
C PHE A 227 -9.71 3.15 7.19
N LEU A 228 -9.58 4.35 7.77
CA LEU A 228 -8.56 4.62 8.76
C LEU A 228 -8.81 3.87 10.08
N VAL A 229 -10.05 3.84 10.56
CA VAL A 229 -10.41 3.12 11.80
C VAL A 229 -10.20 1.62 11.66
N THR A 230 -10.72 1.01 10.59
CA THR A 230 -10.68 -0.45 10.40
C THR A 230 -9.25 -0.98 10.25
N SER A 231 -8.29 -0.18 9.75
CA SER A 231 -6.88 -0.57 9.70
C SER A 231 -6.22 -0.57 11.09
N MET A 232 -6.70 0.24 12.02
CA MET A 232 -6.16 0.32 13.39
C MET A 232 -6.81 -0.68 14.34
N VAL A 233 -8.02 -1.17 14.05
CA VAL A 233 -8.76 -2.14 14.87
C VAL A 233 -7.91 -3.37 15.29
N PRO A 234 -7.15 -4.04 14.41
CA PRO A 234 -6.31 -5.20 14.80
C PRO A 234 -5.20 -4.87 15.81
N HIS A 235 -4.95 -3.59 16.04
CA HIS A 235 -3.84 -3.04 16.80
C HIS A 235 -4.29 -2.20 17.99
N SER A 236 -5.58 -2.24 18.33
CA SER A 236 -6.21 -1.51 19.44
C SER A 236 -6.62 -2.47 20.56
N THR A 237 -7.70 -2.20 21.30
CA THR A 237 -8.19 -2.95 22.47
C THR A 237 -8.68 -4.36 22.17
N GLU A 238 -8.78 -5.23 23.19
CA GLU A 238 -9.29 -6.61 23.07
C GLU A 238 -10.67 -6.69 22.42
N GLU A 239 -11.59 -5.79 22.79
CA GLU A 239 -12.93 -5.73 22.24
C GLU A 239 -12.90 -5.53 20.71
N LEU A 240 -12.14 -4.52 20.25
CA LEU A 240 -11.99 -4.22 18.82
C LEU A 240 -11.23 -5.33 18.08
N ARG A 241 -10.15 -5.85 18.66
CA ARG A 241 -9.37 -6.96 18.08
C ARG A 241 -10.24 -8.20 17.87
N SER A 242 -11.10 -8.51 18.83
CA SER A 242 -12.00 -9.67 18.78
C SER A 242 -13.01 -9.54 17.64
N LEU A 243 -13.58 -8.34 17.42
CA LEU A 243 -14.49 -8.11 16.29
C LEU A 243 -13.86 -8.43 14.93
N LYS A 244 -12.58 -8.08 14.73
CA LYS A 244 -11.86 -8.41 13.49
C LYS A 244 -11.56 -9.90 13.39
N ASP A 245 -11.19 -10.54 14.50
CA ASP A 245 -10.93 -11.98 14.55
C ASP A 245 -12.20 -12.78 14.25
N ASP A 246 -13.35 -12.37 14.79
CA ASP A 246 -14.66 -12.98 14.52
C ASP A 246 -15.07 -12.83 13.05
N LEU A 247 -14.87 -11.64 12.49
CA LEU A 247 -15.10 -11.41 11.06
C LEU A 247 -14.23 -12.34 10.20
N TYR A 248 -12.95 -12.48 10.54
CA TYR A 248 -12.02 -13.34 9.81
C TYR A 248 -12.44 -14.81 9.89
N GLU A 249 -12.72 -15.31 11.09
CA GLU A 249 -13.15 -16.70 11.29
C GLU A 249 -14.45 -17.00 10.53
N ALA A 250 -15.41 -16.07 10.56
CA ALA A 250 -16.68 -16.23 9.84
C ALA A 250 -16.52 -16.19 8.31
N LEU A 251 -15.71 -15.27 7.77
CA LEU A 251 -15.52 -15.12 6.32
C LEU A 251 -14.73 -16.28 5.70
N PHE A 252 -13.68 -16.74 6.39
CA PHE A 252 -12.73 -17.71 5.83
C PHE A 252 -12.91 -19.12 6.38
N ARG A 253 -13.78 -19.32 7.39
CA ARG A 253 -13.98 -20.61 8.08
C ARG A 253 -12.67 -21.20 8.60
N ARG A 254 -11.82 -20.33 9.15
CA ARG A 254 -10.49 -20.66 9.69
C ARG A 254 -10.39 -20.26 11.14
N SER A 255 -9.60 -21.02 11.91
CA SER A 255 -9.32 -20.67 13.29
C SER A 255 -8.55 -19.37 13.42
N ARG A 256 -8.77 -18.68 14.55
CA ARG A 256 -8.06 -17.45 14.89
C ARG A 256 -6.55 -17.70 14.94
N GLN A 257 -5.78 -16.81 14.33
CA GLN A 257 -4.32 -16.84 14.42
C GLN A 257 -3.87 -16.52 15.85
N THR A 258 -2.86 -17.24 16.35
CA THR A 258 -2.31 -16.95 17.69
C THR A 258 -1.64 -15.58 17.74
N ARG A 259 -1.56 -14.97 18.93
CA ARG A 259 -0.90 -13.66 19.11
C ARG A 259 0.57 -13.69 18.69
N ALA A 260 1.26 -14.80 18.94
CA ALA A 260 2.65 -14.98 18.54
C ALA A 260 2.78 -14.94 17.00
N THR A 261 1.95 -15.70 16.29
CA THR A 261 1.90 -15.69 14.81
C THR A 261 1.65 -14.29 14.27
N LYS A 262 0.68 -13.56 14.82
CA LYS A 262 0.39 -12.17 14.42
C LYS A 262 1.60 -11.26 14.65
N CYS A 263 2.27 -11.35 15.81
CA CYS A 263 3.43 -10.52 16.09
C CYS A 263 4.61 -10.81 15.15
N VAL A 264 4.86 -12.07 14.80
CA VAL A 264 5.91 -12.41 13.83
C VAL A 264 5.62 -11.77 12.47
N LYS A 265 4.37 -11.82 12.00
CA LYS A 265 3.96 -11.13 10.75
C LYS A 265 4.18 -9.61 10.84
N TYR A 266 3.85 -9.00 11.97
CA TYR A 266 4.03 -7.56 12.19
C TYR A 266 5.51 -7.17 12.17
N VAL A 267 6.35 -7.89 12.91
CA VAL A 267 7.79 -7.62 12.92
C VAL A 267 8.40 -7.86 11.54
N LYS A 268 8.02 -8.94 10.83
CA LYS A 268 8.43 -9.18 9.42
C LYS A 268 8.08 -7.99 8.53
N SER A 269 6.88 -7.42 8.66
CA SER A 269 6.41 -6.34 7.79
C SER A 269 7.24 -5.05 7.88
N PHE A 270 7.93 -4.81 9.00
CA PHE A 270 8.74 -3.60 9.21
C PHE A 270 10.25 -3.87 9.27
N PHE A 271 10.63 -5.06 9.76
CA PHE A 271 12.01 -5.43 10.06
C PHE A 271 12.47 -6.68 9.29
N ASN A 272 11.93 -6.89 8.09
CA ASN A 272 12.30 -8.02 7.22
C ASN A 272 13.81 -8.10 6.97
N MET A 273 14.48 -6.99 6.66
CA MET A 273 15.93 -6.99 6.42
C MET A 273 16.73 -7.34 7.68
N ALA A 274 16.30 -6.90 8.86
CA ALA A 274 16.95 -7.27 10.13
C ALA A 274 16.83 -8.78 10.42
N ILE A 275 15.66 -9.37 10.18
CA ILE A 275 15.48 -10.82 10.29
C ILE A 275 16.28 -11.53 9.18
N GLY A 276 16.29 -11.00 7.97
CA GLY A 276 17.08 -11.50 6.84
C GLY A 276 18.57 -11.54 7.14
N TYR A 277 19.11 -10.50 7.80
CA TYR A 277 20.49 -10.46 8.29
C TYR A 277 20.79 -11.64 9.23
N LYS A 278 19.85 -11.94 10.15
CA LYS A 278 20.01 -13.07 11.06
C LYS A 278 20.11 -14.40 10.29
N PHE A 279 19.25 -14.64 9.31
CA PHE A 279 19.33 -15.85 8.47
C PHE A 279 20.62 -15.90 7.66
N ALA A 280 21.00 -14.79 7.00
CA ALA A 280 22.23 -14.66 6.24
C ALA A 280 23.50 -14.91 7.08
N SER A 281 23.46 -14.56 8.37
CA SER A 281 24.57 -14.79 9.31
C SER A 281 24.65 -16.23 9.86
N MET A 282 23.53 -16.96 9.88
CA MET A 282 23.43 -18.29 10.49
C MET A 282 23.80 -19.41 9.52
N ASP A 283 23.36 -19.29 8.27
CA ASP A 283 23.59 -20.28 7.24
C ASP A 283 24.57 -19.70 6.23
N ASN A 284 25.67 -20.43 5.94
CA ASN A 284 26.61 -19.99 4.92
C ASN A 284 26.03 -20.30 3.53
N LEU A 285 25.07 -19.44 3.14
CA LEU A 285 24.36 -19.51 1.87
C LEU A 285 25.24 -19.13 0.69
N GLU A 286 26.48 -18.69 0.89
CA GLU A 286 27.39 -18.29 -0.19
C GLU A 286 27.52 -19.38 -1.25
N LYS A 287 27.69 -20.64 -0.81
CA LYS A 287 27.79 -21.80 -1.72
C LYS A 287 26.47 -22.05 -2.47
N THR A 288 25.34 -21.92 -1.78
CA THR A 288 24.01 -22.11 -2.39
C THR A 288 23.73 -21.01 -3.40
N THR A 289 23.93 -19.75 -3.01
CA THR A 289 23.82 -18.58 -3.88
C THR A 289 24.70 -18.70 -5.11
N ALA A 290 25.95 -19.15 -4.97
CA ALA A 290 26.86 -19.35 -6.11
C ALA A 290 26.35 -20.43 -7.08
N LYS A 291 25.84 -21.55 -6.56
CA LYS A 291 25.23 -22.61 -7.38
C LYS A 291 23.99 -22.12 -8.11
N VAL A 292 23.09 -21.41 -7.44
CA VAL A 292 21.86 -20.87 -8.02
C VAL A 292 22.18 -19.83 -9.11
N LYS A 293 23.14 -18.93 -8.86
CA LYS A 293 23.65 -18.01 -9.89
C LYS A 293 24.21 -18.76 -11.10
N SER A 294 24.81 -19.94 -10.92
CA SER A 294 25.23 -20.79 -12.04
C SER A 294 24.06 -21.41 -12.79
N MET A 295 23.07 -21.94 -12.07
CA MET A 295 21.85 -22.48 -12.68
C MET A 295 21.10 -21.42 -13.51
N LEU A 296 21.02 -20.18 -13.02
CA LEU A 296 20.39 -19.08 -13.76
C LEU A 296 21.13 -18.77 -15.07
N ARG A 297 22.46 -18.89 -15.10
CA ARG A 297 23.23 -18.76 -16.34
C ARG A 297 22.89 -19.90 -17.31
N ASP A 298 22.88 -21.14 -16.84
CA ASP A 298 22.56 -22.30 -17.68
C ASP A 298 21.12 -22.24 -18.25
N ILE A 299 20.17 -21.73 -17.46
CA ILE A 299 18.79 -21.47 -17.88
C ILE A 299 18.76 -20.38 -18.94
N THR A 300 19.50 -19.28 -18.75
CA THR A 300 19.57 -18.18 -19.72
C THR A 300 20.14 -18.65 -21.05
N ASP A 301 21.24 -19.42 -21.03
CA ASP A 301 21.86 -19.99 -22.23
C ASP A 301 20.93 -20.99 -22.96
N SER A 302 20.13 -21.74 -22.20
CA SER A 302 19.14 -22.66 -22.76
C SER A 302 17.95 -21.92 -23.35
N PHE A 303 17.50 -20.84 -22.70
CA PHE A 303 16.46 -19.95 -23.23
C PHE A 303 16.89 -19.30 -24.54
N GLU A 304 18.13 -18.84 -24.65
CA GLU A 304 18.66 -18.29 -25.91
C GLU A 304 18.63 -19.30 -27.05
N ARG A 305 19.07 -20.54 -26.80
CA ARG A 305 19.03 -21.62 -27.80
C ARG A 305 17.59 -21.95 -28.20
N LEU A 306 16.66 -21.95 -27.24
CA LEU A 306 15.25 -22.12 -27.51
C LEU A 306 14.74 -21.00 -28.43
N VAL A 307 14.98 -19.73 -28.10
CA VAL A 307 14.55 -18.58 -28.89
C VAL A 307 15.10 -18.64 -30.31
N ASP A 308 16.36 -19.04 -30.48
CA ASP A 308 16.97 -19.17 -31.81
C ASP A 308 16.26 -20.22 -32.68
N SER A 309 15.76 -21.30 -32.07
CA SER A 309 15.02 -22.37 -32.77
C SER A 309 13.58 -21.99 -33.18
N LEU A 310 12.97 -20.95 -32.59
CA LEU A 310 11.56 -20.62 -32.79
C LEU A 310 11.29 -20.13 -34.21
N GLN A 311 10.42 -20.82 -34.97
CA GLN A 311 10.13 -20.46 -36.36
C GLN A 311 9.18 -19.27 -36.52
N TRP A 312 8.40 -18.95 -35.48
CA TRP A 312 7.40 -17.87 -35.51
C TRP A 312 8.01 -16.48 -35.26
N MET A 313 9.27 -16.41 -34.82
CA MET A 313 9.97 -15.15 -34.56
C MET A 313 10.95 -14.83 -35.69
N ASP A 314 10.93 -13.58 -36.16
CA ASP A 314 11.94 -13.09 -37.10
C ASP A 314 13.31 -12.89 -36.43
N THR A 315 14.35 -12.77 -37.26
CA THR A 315 15.76 -12.65 -36.80
C THR A 315 16.01 -11.41 -35.93
N VAL A 316 15.33 -10.30 -36.19
CA VAL A 316 15.52 -9.05 -35.42
C VAL A 316 14.92 -9.22 -34.03
N THR A 317 13.71 -9.77 -33.95
CA THR A 317 13.04 -10.05 -32.67
C THR A 317 13.83 -11.07 -31.84
N LYS A 318 14.37 -12.14 -32.44
CA LYS A 318 15.24 -13.11 -31.75
C LYS A 318 16.48 -12.44 -31.14
N ARG A 319 17.16 -11.59 -31.90
CA ARG A 319 18.35 -10.86 -31.42
C ARG A 319 18.01 -9.95 -30.24
N ASN A 320 16.88 -9.25 -30.30
CA ASN A 320 16.42 -8.40 -29.21
C ASN A 320 16.03 -9.19 -27.96
N ALA A 321 15.37 -10.35 -28.13
CA ALA A 321 15.03 -11.25 -27.03
C ALA A 321 16.30 -11.79 -26.34
N ALA A 322 17.30 -12.24 -27.10
CA ALA A 322 18.59 -12.67 -26.54
C ALA A 322 19.31 -11.53 -25.82
N LYS A 323 19.34 -10.32 -26.41
CA LYS A 323 19.92 -9.14 -25.75
C LYS A 323 19.23 -8.84 -24.42
N LYS A 324 17.90 -8.93 -24.36
CA LYS A 324 17.14 -8.75 -23.12
C LYS A 324 17.46 -9.82 -22.08
N ALA A 325 17.54 -11.09 -22.49
CA ALA A 325 17.85 -12.22 -21.62
C ALA A 325 19.25 -12.08 -20.97
N ARG A 326 20.28 -11.72 -21.74
CA ARG A 326 21.64 -11.46 -21.22
C ARG A 326 21.73 -10.28 -20.27
N ALA A 327 20.82 -9.32 -20.42
CA ALA A 327 20.77 -8.14 -19.58
C ALA A 327 19.95 -8.35 -18.30
N ILE A 328 19.50 -9.58 -18.02
CA ILE A 328 18.76 -9.88 -16.78
C ILE A 328 19.72 -9.80 -15.60
N ASN A 329 19.41 -8.95 -14.63
CA ASN A 329 20.09 -8.94 -13.34
C ASN A 329 19.53 -10.04 -12.43
N SER A 330 20.38 -10.70 -11.64
CA SER A 330 19.95 -11.78 -10.73
C SER A 330 20.29 -11.44 -9.28
N PHE A 331 19.26 -11.24 -8.48
CA PHE A 331 19.31 -11.08 -7.04
C PHE A 331 18.96 -12.42 -6.39
N VAL A 332 19.86 -12.97 -5.57
CA VAL A 332 19.75 -14.34 -5.03
C VAL A 332 20.12 -14.37 -3.56
N GLY A 333 19.17 -14.74 -2.71
CA GLY A 333 19.30 -14.75 -1.26
C GLY A 333 19.05 -13.39 -0.64
N TYR A 334 20.12 -12.62 -0.39
CA TYR A 334 20.06 -11.32 0.28
C TYR A 334 21.02 -10.29 -0.34
N PRO A 335 20.79 -8.98 -0.12
CA PRO A 335 21.69 -7.94 -0.62
C PRO A 335 23.09 -8.04 0.00
N GLU A 336 24.14 -7.93 -0.82
CA GLU A 336 25.53 -8.06 -0.33
C GLU A 336 25.88 -7.02 0.75
N TRP A 337 25.33 -5.82 0.65
CA TRP A 337 25.51 -4.77 1.66
C TRP A 337 24.93 -5.14 3.03
N LEU A 338 23.99 -6.11 3.11
CA LEU A 338 23.31 -6.48 4.34
C LEU A 338 24.30 -6.96 5.41
N LEU A 339 25.39 -7.62 5.01
CA LEU A 339 26.43 -8.10 5.90
C LEU A 339 27.57 -7.09 6.14
N VAL A 340 27.53 -5.92 5.49
CA VAL A 340 28.52 -4.87 5.69
C VAL A 340 28.22 -4.14 7.01
N PRO A 341 29.17 -4.07 7.96
CA PRO A 341 28.94 -3.42 9.25
C PRO A 341 28.43 -1.98 9.10
N GLY A 342 27.38 -1.62 9.86
CA GLY A 342 26.79 -0.28 9.86
C GLY A 342 25.69 -0.05 8.82
N GLN A 343 25.62 -0.85 7.74
CA GLN A 343 24.61 -0.64 6.69
C GLN A 343 23.19 -0.98 7.15
N LEU A 344 23.05 -2.02 7.99
CA LEU A 344 21.75 -2.38 8.56
C LEU A 344 21.26 -1.31 9.54
N GLU A 345 22.16 -0.79 10.38
CA GLU A 345 21.88 0.31 11.30
C GLU A 345 21.49 1.58 10.52
N ASP A 346 22.20 1.90 9.44
CA ASP A 346 21.90 3.04 8.58
C ASP A 346 20.52 2.92 7.89
N LEU A 347 20.10 1.71 7.52
CA LEU A 347 18.76 1.46 6.96
C LEU A 347 17.66 1.80 7.98
N TYR A 348 17.88 1.49 9.25
CA TYR A 348 16.90 1.64 10.32
C TYR A 348 17.12 2.88 11.21
N LYS A 349 18.08 3.75 10.88
CA LYS A 349 18.49 4.88 11.74
C LYS A 349 17.37 5.86 12.10
N ASP A 350 16.41 6.04 11.20
CA ASP A 350 15.27 6.96 11.36
C ASP A 350 14.03 6.24 11.92
N MET A 351 14.08 4.92 12.10
CA MET A 351 12.97 4.11 12.62
C MET A 351 12.98 4.07 14.14
N GLU A 352 11.91 4.58 14.76
CA GLU A 352 11.74 4.58 16.21
C GLU A 352 10.60 3.65 16.63
N VAL A 353 10.90 2.74 17.56
CA VAL A 353 9.90 1.90 18.25
C VAL A 353 9.66 2.50 19.63
N ILE A 354 8.42 2.93 19.86
CA ILE A 354 8.02 3.63 21.09
C ILE A 354 7.55 2.58 22.10
N ASP A 355 8.28 2.44 23.21
CA ASP A 355 7.99 1.42 24.20
C ASP A 355 6.58 1.57 24.78
N GLY A 356 5.89 0.43 24.93
CA GLY A 356 4.49 0.37 25.34
C GLY A 356 3.46 0.97 24.37
N GLN A 357 3.86 1.62 23.27
CA GLN A 357 2.97 2.31 22.32
C GLN A 357 2.93 1.57 20.97
N PHE A 358 2.27 0.42 20.94
CA PHE A 358 2.32 -0.49 19.79
C PHE A 358 1.77 0.12 18.48
N LEU A 359 0.57 0.73 18.50
CA LEU A 359 -0.01 1.36 17.32
C LEU A 359 0.81 2.57 16.84
N LEU A 360 1.23 3.44 17.76
CA LEU A 360 2.01 4.63 17.40
C LEU A 360 3.39 4.29 16.86
N SER A 361 4.00 3.19 17.32
CA SER A 361 5.23 2.67 16.73
C SER A 361 5.01 2.33 15.25
N MET A 362 3.96 1.56 14.91
CA MET A 362 3.68 1.22 13.51
C MET A 362 3.40 2.45 12.65
N VAL A 363 2.67 3.44 13.19
CA VAL A 363 2.41 4.72 12.52
C VAL A 363 3.72 5.49 12.29
N SER A 364 4.61 5.52 13.27
CA SER A 364 5.93 6.16 13.15
C SER A 364 6.76 5.51 12.04
N LEU A 365 6.85 4.17 12.05
CA LEU A 365 7.56 3.40 11.05
C LEU A 365 7.01 3.63 9.63
N LYS A 366 5.67 3.70 9.48
CA LYS A 366 5.02 4.04 8.20
C LYS A 366 5.34 5.46 7.75
N GLY A 367 5.39 6.43 8.66
CA GLY A 367 5.79 7.80 8.33
C GLY A 367 7.21 7.90 7.78
N VAL A 368 8.15 7.12 8.34
CA VAL A 368 9.54 7.03 7.85
C VAL A 368 9.60 6.42 6.45
N GLU A 369 8.84 5.34 6.21
CA GLU A 369 8.73 4.69 4.89
C GLU A 369 8.25 5.68 3.82
N VAL A 370 7.15 6.40 4.09
CA VAL A 370 6.59 7.42 3.18
C VAL A 370 7.59 8.53 2.93
N LYS A 371 8.22 9.05 3.98
CA LYS A 371 9.27 10.08 3.87
C LYS A 371 10.43 9.62 2.97
N GLY A 372 10.85 8.36 3.12
CA GLY A 372 11.88 7.73 2.31
C GLY A 372 11.51 7.70 0.83
N ILE A 373 10.28 7.25 0.51
CA ILE A 373 9.77 7.20 -0.87
C ILE A 373 9.67 8.61 -1.47
N LEU A 374 9.07 9.57 -0.76
CA LEU A 374 8.89 10.94 -1.25
C LEU A 374 10.23 11.66 -1.49
N ASN A 375 11.27 11.38 -0.69
CA ASN A 375 12.60 11.96 -0.90
C ASN A 375 13.26 11.52 -2.21
N THR A 376 12.88 10.37 -2.77
CA THR A 376 13.40 9.91 -4.07
C THR A 376 12.90 10.74 -5.25
N MET A 377 11.83 11.51 -5.08
CA MET A 377 11.25 12.32 -6.14
C MET A 377 12.27 13.29 -6.75
N GLY A 378 12.44 13.25 -8.08
CA GLY A 378 13.37 14.10 -8.81
C GLY A 378 14.84 13.68 -8.71
N GLU A 379 15.15 12.66 -7.93
CA GLU A 379 16.49 12.07 -7.81
C GLU A 379 16.66 10.93 -8.82
N PRO A 380 17.89 10.64 -9.28
CA PRO A 380 18.15 9.41 -10.02
C PRO A 380 17.85 8.18 -9.16
N PRO A 381 17.47 7.04 -9.76
CA PRO A 381 17.33 5.80 -9.00
C PRO A 381 18.66 5.47 -8.32
N ILE A 382 18.60 5.04 -7.06
CA ILE A 382 19.77 4.65 -6.29
C ILE A 382 20.25 3.29 -6.83
N ASN A 383 21.10 3.32 -7.85
CA ASN A 383 21.51 2.14 -8.63
C ASN A 383 22.35 1.14 -7.83
N ASP A 384 23.10 1.56 -6.81
CA ASP A 384 24.13 0.70 -6.22
C ASP A 384 23.69 -0.11 -4.98
N THR A 385 22.46 0.04 -4.46
CA THR A 385 22.04 -0.71 -3.24
C THR A 385 20.60 -1.26 -3.22
N LYS A 386 19.73 -1.00 -4.20
CA LYS A 386 18.28 -1.33 -4.07
C LYS A 386 17.62 -1.95 -5.31
N GLY A 387 18.32 -2.83 -6.02
CA GLY A 387 17.72 -3.63 -7.10
C GLY A 387 16.85 -4.80 -6.63
N TRP A 388 16.84 -5.08 -5.33
CA TRP A 388 16.00 -6.10 -4.70
C TRP A 388 14.56 -5.62 -4.66
N VAL A 389 13.69 -6.41 -5.30
CA VAL A 389 12.25 -6.16 -5.35
C VAL A 389 11.55 -7.00 -4.28
N ALA A 390 12.18 -8.06 -3.80
CA ALA A 390 11.60 -9.03 -2.89
C ALA A 390 11.95 -8.78 -1.41
N ASP A 391 11.00 -9.12 -0.54
CA ASP A 391 11.29 -9.37 0.87
C ASP A 391 12.17 -10.64 0.96
N PRO A 392 13.38 -10.57 1.57
CA PRO A 392 14.28 -11.73 1.65
C PRO A 392 13.67 -12.94 2.37
N LEU A 393 12.58 -12.74 3.12
CA LEU A 393 11.89 -13.76 3.90
C LEU A 393 10.63 -14.32 3.22
N ASP A 394 10.31 -13.88 2.01
CA ASP A 394 9.24 -14.49 1.24
C ASP A 394 9.67 -15.87 0.73
N VAL A 395 8.73 -16.82 0.69
CA VAL A 395 8.89 -18.11 0.01
C VAL A 395 8.36 -17.91 -1.41
N ASN A 396 9.12 -17.15 -2.21
CA ASN A 396 8.72 -16.78 -3.54
C ASN A 396 9.90 -16.30 -4.40
N ALA A 397 9.65 -16.23 -5.71
CA ALA A 397 10.52 -15.70 -6.74
C ALA A 397 9.78 -14.63 -7.57
N PHE A 398 10.49 -13.58 -7.97
CA PHE A 398 9.88 -12.43 -8.66
C PHE A 398 10.67 -12.05 -9.92
N TYR A 399 9.95 -11.50 -10.92
CA TYR A 399 10.57 -10.83 -12.07
C TYR A 399 10.08 -9.38 -12.17
N GLY A 400 11.00 -8.44 -11.97
CA GLY A 400 10.77 -7.02 -12.15
C GLY A 400 10.87 -6.62 -13.62
N ARG A 401 9.74 -6.35 -14.28
CA ARG A 401 9.71 -5.95 -15.71
C ARG A 401 10.51 -4.67 -15.99
N GLY A 402 10.40 -3.67 -15.10
CA GLY A 402 11.06 -2.37 -15.26
C GLY A 402 12.58 -2.42 -15.00
N SER A 403 13.01 -3.21 -14.03
CA SER A 403 14.43 -3.40 -13.69
C SER A 403 15.11 -4.51 -14.52
N ASN A 404 14.33 -5.25 -15.31
CA ASN A 404 14.77 -6.48 -15.99
C ASN A 404 15.55 -7.40 -15.03
N ALA A 405 14.99 -7.65 -13.84
CA ALA A 405 15.68 -8.38 -12.78
C ALA A 405 14.86 -9.58 -12.29
N ILE A 406 15.56 -10.68 -12.00
CA ILE A 406 15.02 -11.84 -11.28
C ILE A 406 15.47 -11.72 -9.83
N ASP A 407 14.54 -11.93 -8.91
CA ASP A 407 14.80 -11.92 -7.47
C ASP A 407 14.37 -13.26 -6.85
N LEU A 408 15.29 -13.92 -6.15
CA LEU A 408 15.10 -15.19 -5.46
C LEU A 408 15.38 -14.97 -3.96
N SER A 409 14.33 -15.07 -3.15
CA SER A 409 14.38 -14.81 -1.71
C SER A 409 15.15 -15.90 -0.95
N ILE A 410 15.65 -15.60 0.26
CA ILE A 410 16.41 -16.57 1.09
C ILE A 410 15.60 -17.84 1.35
N MET A 411 14.31 -17.71 1.66
CA MET A 411 13.49 -18.86 2.06
C MET A 411 13.19 -19.80 0.89
N GLU A 412 13.20 -19.29 -0.36
CA GLU A 412 13.03 -20.11 -1.57
C GLU A 412 14.26 -21.00 -1.83
N LEU A 413 15.43 -20.66 -1.27
CA LEU A 413 16.66 -21.45 -1.42
C LEU A 413 16.73 -22.66 -0.47
N SER A 414 15.62 -22.99 0.19
CA SER A 414 15.52 -24.11 1.13
C SER A 414 14.60 -25.21 0.59
N GLY A 415 14.80 -26.45 1.04
CA GLY A 415 14.01 -27.58 0.56
C GLY A 415 12.51 -27.37 0.79
N PRO A 416 11.63 -27.77 -0.15
CA PRO A 416 11.84 -28.76 -1.21
C PRO A 416 12.30 -28.21 -2.58
N PHE A 417 12.59 -26.91 -2.69
CA PHE A 417 12.83 -26.23 -3.97
C PHE A 417 14.24 -26.45 -4.53
#